data_AF-A0A1F6LL47-F1
#
_entry.id   AF-A0A1F6LL47-F1
#
_cell.length_a   1.000
_cell.length_b   1.000
_cell.length_c   1.000
_cell.angle_alpha   90.00
_cell.angle_beta   90.00
_cell.angle_gamma   90.00
#
_symmetry.space_group_name_H-M   'P 1'
#
loop_
_entity.id
_entity.type
_entity.pdbx_description
1 polymer ?
#
loop_
_entity_poly.entity_id
_entity_poly.type
_entity_poly.pdbx_seq_one_letter_code
_entity_poly.pdbx_strand_id
1 'polypeptide(L)' 'MEGLAHESVVVMAKAFAIAVGGLGPALAIGRLVAKAMESIGRNPESAGKLFVPMLLGAAFAEAIAIYSLVVVFTLS' A
#
# COMPACT_ATOMS: atom_id res chain seq x y z
N MET A 1 -6.39 -33.86 -13.96
CA MET A 1 -7.14 -33.26 -12.82
C MET A 1 -6.21 -32.61 -11.79
N GLU A 2 -5.00 -33.14 -11.53
CA GLU A 2 -4.04 -32.53 -10.58
C GLU A 2 -3.58 -31.10 -10.95
N GLY A 3 -3.45 -30.77 -12.25
CA GLY A 3 -3.07 -29.42 -12.68
C GLY A 3 -4.09 -28.31 -12.34
N LEU A 4 -5.38 -28.64 -12.31
CA LEU A 4 -6.45 -27.69 -11.96
C LEU A 4 -6.41 -27.32 -10.47
N ALA A 5 -6.00 -28.25 -9.61
CA ALA A 5 -5.86 -28.01 -8.18
C ALA A 5 -4.69 -27.06 -7.89
N HIS A 6 -3.56 -27.23 -8.58
CA HIS A 6 -2.41 -26.34 -8.46
C HIS A 6 -2.73 -24.90 -8.91
N GLU A 7 -3.34 -24.75 -10.09
CA GLU A 7 -3.74 -23.43 -10.62
C GLU A 7 -4.71 -22.71 -9.67
N SER A 8 -5.69 -23.42 -9.13
CA SER A 8 -6.64 -22.87 -8.16
C SER A 8 -5.97 -22.38 -6.88
N VAL A 9 -4.97 -23.12 -6.37
CA VAL A 9 -4.20 -22.73 -5.19
C VAL A 9 -3.36 -21.48 -5.48
N VAL A 10 -2.72 -21.41 -6.65
CA VAL A 10 -1.92 -20.24 -7.07
C VAL A 10 -2.79 -18.99 -7.17
N VAL A 11 -3.97 -19.09 -7.80
CA VAL A 11 -4.91 -17.96 -7.89
C VAL A 11 -5.36 -17.48 -6.51
N MET A 12 -5.67 -18.41 -5.59
CA MET A 12 -6.06 -18.05 -4.23
C MET A 12 -4.91 -17.40 -3.45
N ALA A 13 -3.70 -17.92 -3.58
CA ALA A 13 -2.51 -17.36 -2.95
C ALA A 13 -2.21 -15.94 -3.46
N LYS A 14 -2.36 -15.69 -4.77
CA LYS A 14 -2.24 -14.34 -5.37
C LYS A 14 -3.28 -13.37 -4.79
N ALA A 15 -4.55 -13.78 -4.74
CA ALA A 15 -5.61 -12.96 -4.18
C ALA A 15 -5.37 -12.62 -2.70
N PHE A 16 -4.90 -13.58 -1.92
CA PHE A 16 -4.55 -13.37 -0.52
C PHE A 16 -3.35 -12.43 -0.35
N ALA A 17 -2.29 -12.64 -1.14
CA ALA A 17 -1.09 -11.82 -1.10
C ALA A 17 -1.43 -10.34 -1.31
N ILE A 18 -2.15 -10.00 -2.40
CA ILE A 18 -2.51 -8.60 -2.68
C ILE A 18 -3.44 -8.01 -1.63
N ALA A 19 -4.40 -8.78 -1.12
CA ALA A 19 -5.33 -8.31 -0.11
C ALA A 19 -4.60 -7.93 1.18
N VAL A 20 -3.73 -8.81 1.68
CA VAL A 20 -2.97 -8.55 2.92
C VAL A 20 -1.90 -7.49 2.70
N GLY A 21 -1.17 -7.56 1.58
CA GLY A 21 -0.09 -6.64 1.24
C GLY A 21 -0.55 -5.21 0.97
N GLY A 22 -1.80 -5.02 0.52
CA GLY A 22 -2.39 -3.69 0.29
C GLY A 22 -3.00 -3.04 1.54
N LEU A 23 -3.46 -3.83 2.52
CA LEU A 23 -4.15 -3.31 3.71
C LEU A 23 -3.27 -2.41 4.59
N GLY A 24 -2.02 -2.83 4.84
CA GLY A 24 -1.07 -2.04 5.64
C GLY A 24 -0.79 -0.67 5.04
N PRO A 25 -0.36 -0.59 3.77
CA PRO A 25 -0.14 0.65 3.03
C PRO A 25 -1.37 1.56 3.00
N ALA A 26 -2.55 1.01 2.69
CA ALA A 26 -3.79 1.78 2.66
C ALA A 26 -4.08 2.47 4.00
N LEU A 27 -3.92 1.76 5.12
CA LEU A 27 -4.11 2.32 6.46
C LEU A 27 -3.00 3.32 6.83
N ALA A 28 -1.75 3.06 6.45
CA ALA A 28 -0.62 3.94 6.71
C ALA A 28 -0.76 5.27 5.97
N ILE A 29 -1.06 5.22 4.67
CA ILE A 29 -1.27 6.39 3.82
C ILE A 29 -2.49 7.18 4.30
N GLY A 30 -3.61 6.52 4.59
CA GLY A 30 -4.80 7.18 5.12
C GLY A 30 -4.52 7.97 6.41
N ARG A 31 -3.80 7.37 7.36
CA ARG A 31 -3.40 8.05 8.61
C ARG A 31 -2.41 9.18 8.37
N LEU A 32 -1.43 8.98 7.51
CA LEU A 32 -0.42 9.97 7.17
C LEU A 32 -1.06 11.21 6.55
N VAL A 33 -1.94 11.04 5.57
CA VAL A 33 -2.66 12.14 4.92
C VAL A 33 -3.59 12.84 5.90
N ALA A 34 -4.35 12.09 6.72
CA ALA A 34 -5.21 12.68 7.74
C ALA A 34 -4.44 13.58 8.71
N LYS A 35 -3.27 13.13 9.17
CA LYS A 35 -2.40 13.93 10.06
C LYS A 35 -1.78 15.14 9.38
N ALA A 36 -1.42 15.02 8.10
CA ALA A 36 -0.98 16.18 7.33
C ALA A 36 -2.10 17.23 7.21
N MET A 37 -3.34 16.81 6.94
CA MET A 37 -4.50 17.72 6.86
C MET A 37 -4.80 18.36 8.21
N GLU A 38 -4.75 17.62 9.32
CA GLU A 38 -4.89 18.19 10.67
C GLU A 38 -3.82 19.26 10.96
N SER A 39 -2.57 19.03 10.54
CA SER A 39 -1.47 20.00 10.72
C SER A 39 -1.69 21.26 9.87
N ILE A 40 -2.08 21.09 8.61
CA ILE A 40 -2.36 22.21 7.70
C ILE A 40 -3.55 23.02 8.18
N GLY A 41 -4.62 22.38 8.66
CA GLY A 41 -5.77 23.07 9.23
C GLY A 41 -5.45 23.89 10.47
N ARG A 42 -4.47 23.46 11.28
CA ARG A 42 -3.98 24.24 12.44
C ARG A 42 -3.01 25.35 12.05
N ASN A 43 -2.18 25.14 11.03
CA ASN A 43 -1.24 26.12 10.52
C ASN A 43 -1.16 26.04 8.98
N PRO A 44 -1.90 26.90 8.25
CA PRO A 44 -1.92 26.89 6.79
C PRO A 44 -0.56 27.12 6.14
N GLU A 45 0.33 27.88 6.78
CA GLU A 45 1.69 28.15 6.27
C GLU A 45 2.59 26.90 6.27
N SER A 46 2.18 25.83 6.98
CA SER A 46 2.94 24.58 7.04
C SER A 46 2.77 23.70 5.79
N ALA A 47 1.78 23.97 4.93
CA ALA A 47 1.43 23.11 3.80
C ALA A 47 2.63 22.80 2.87
N GLY A 48 3.39 23.82 2.47
CA GLY A 48 4.57 23.63 1.62
C GLY A 48 5.68 22.81 2.29
N LYS A 49 5.86 22.98 3.61
CA LYS A 49 6.90 22.27 4.38
C LYS A 49 6.54 20.80 4.61
N LEU A 50 5.24 20.48 4.70
CA LEU A 50 4.73 19.14 4.91
C LEU A 50 4.64 18.30 3.64
N PHE A 51 4.47 18.93 2.47
CA PHE A 51 4.19 18.20 1.24
C PHE A 51 5.26 17.15 0.89
N VAL A 52 6.54 17.54 0.90
CA VAL A 52 7.64 16.62 0.53
C VAL A 52 7.81 15.47 1.54
N PRO A 53 7.89 15.71 2.87
CA PRO A 53 7.93 14.62 3.85
C PRO A 53 6.70 13.70 3.80
N MET A 54 5.51 14.27 3.60
CA MET A 54 4.26 13.52 3.45
C MET A 54 4.34 12.59 2.23
N LEU A 55 4.74 13.11 1.07
CA LEU A 55 4.85 12.33 -0.16
C LEU A 55 5.90 11.23 -0.02
N LEU A 56 7.03 11.50 0.61
CA LEU A 56 8.08 10.51 0.86
C LEU A 56 7.58 9.38 1.77
N GLY A 57 6.88 9.72 2.85
CA GLY A 57 6.26 8.72 3.73
C GLY A 57 5.20 7.89 3.02
N ALA A 58 4.36 8.51 2.18
CA ALA A 58 3.38 7.81 1.37
C ALA A 58 4.05 6.87 0.34
N ALA A 59 5.13 7.31 -0.31
CA ALA A 59 5.88 6.49 -1.27
C ALA A 59 6.54 5.26 -0.60
N PHE A 60 7.08 5.39 0.62
CA PHE A 60 7.60 4.25 1.36
C PHE A 60 6.51 3.26 1.79
N ALA A 61 5.34 3.76 2.18
CA ALA A 61 4.19 2.90 2.46
C ALA A 61 3.75 2.16 1.17
N GLU A 62 3.68 2.87 0.05
CA GLU A 62 3.29 2.30 -1.25
C GLU A 62 4.29 1.25 -1.75
N ALA A 63 5.59 1.40 -1.46
CA ALA A 63 6.60 0.40 -1.84
C ALA A 63 6.28 -1.00 -1.30
N ILE A 64 5.66 -1.10 -0.12
CA ILE A 64 5.21 -2.37 0.47
C ILE A 64 4.08 -2.99 -0.37
N ALA A 65 3.11 -2.18 -0.80
CA ALA A 65 2.03 -2.64 -1.70
C ALA A 65 2.61 -3.09 -3.04
N ILE A 66 3.59 -2.36 -3.58
CA ILE A 66 4.28 -2.74 -4.83
C ILE A 66 5.00 -4.07 -4.68
N TYR A 67 5.68 -4.35 -3.56
CA TYR A 67 6.29 -5.68 -3.35
C TYR A 67 5.25 -6.80 -3.35
N SER A 68 4.08 -6.56 -2.74
CA SER A 68 2.97 -7.51 -2.82
C SER A 68 2.48 -7.71 -4.26
N LEU A 69 2.39 -6.65 -5.05
CA LEU A 69 2.02 -6.71 -6.46
C LEU A 69 3.05 -7.50 -7.29
N VAL A 70 4.34 -7.30 -7.02
CA VAL A 70 5.42 -8.06 -7.67
C VAL A 70 5.24 -9.56 -7.40
N VAL A 71 5.01 -9.96 -6.14
CA VAL A 71 4.77 -11.37 -5.78
C VAL A 71 3.58 -11.95 -6.55
N VAL A 72 2.49 -11.20 -6.70
CA VAL A 72 1.30 -11.63 -7.45
C VAL A 72 1.64 -11.94 -8.92
N PHE A 73 2.48 -11.14 -9.55
CA PHE A 73 2.89 -11.35 -10.94
C PHE A 73 3.94 -12.45 -11.11
N THR A 74 4.80 -12.68 -10.10
CA THR A 74 5.88 -13.68 -10.20
C THR A 74 5.49 -15.07 -9.71
N LEU A 75 4.43 -15.20 -8.89
CA LEU A 75 3.98 -16.48 -8.38
C LEU A 75 3.35 -17.32 -9.53
N SER A 76 3.84 -18.55 -9.74
CA SER A 76 3.42 -19.44 -10.83
C SER A 76 2.91 -20.78 -10.31
#